data_AF-A0A2V7Y433-F1
#
_entry.id   AF-A0A2V7Y433-F1
#
_cell.length_a   1.000
_cell.length_b   1.000
_cell.length_c   1.000
_cell.angle_alpha   90.00
_cell.angle_beta   90.00
_cell.angle_gamma   90.00
#
_symmetry.space_group_name_H-M   'P 1'
#
loop_
_entity.id
_entity.type
_entity.pdbx_description
1 polymer ?
#
loop_
_entity_poly.entity_id
_entity_poly.type
_entity_poly.pdbx_seq_one_letter_code
_entity_poly.pdbx_strand_id
1 'polypeptide(L)'
;MEPGPREPGAEGSMAEVSFPENQLRALYPELAERVEAEIRAAALVRGGDGPPLQCRILRQEWDAPPGRLTIQLVRPGWVTNFAVPAVPRPGQVREAVTQVLAGRGVPILAVPELAGA
;
A
#
# COMPACT_ATOMS: atom_id res chain seq x y z
N MET A 1 -29.40 19.97 -28.84
CA MET A 1 -28.02 19.47 -28.73
C MET A 1 -27.67 19.48 -27.26
N GLU A 2 -27.91 18.36 -26.58
CA GLU A 2 -27.59 18.19 -25.17
C GLU A 2 -26.23 17.48 -25.07
N PRO A 3 -25.30 17.94 -24.22
CA PRO A 3 -23.96 17.37 -24.12
C PRO A 3 -24.03 15.95 -23.55
N GLY A 4 -23.31 15.03 -24.20
CA GLY A 4 -23.31 13.59 -23.93
C GLY A 4 -22.86 13.17 -22.53
N PRO A 5 -23.06 11.89 -22.18
CA PRO A 5 -22.77 11.36 -20.86
C PRO A 5 -21.29 11.55 -20.52
N ARG A 6 -21.09 12.15 -19.35
CA ARG A 6 -19.80 12.40 -18.73
C ARG A 6 -19.12 11.06 -18.50
N GLU A 7 -17.85 11.01 -18.89
CA GLU A 7 -16.95 9.85 -18.88
C GLU A 7 -17.09 9.02 -17.59
N PRO A 8 -17.03 7.67 -17.67
CA PRO A 8 -16.99 6.86 -16.46
C PRO A 8 -15.76 7.27 -15.67
N GLY A 9 -15.98 7.82 -14.48
CA GLY A 9 -14.91 8.03 -13.52
C GLY A 9 -14.10 6.75 -13.47
N ALA A 10 -12.79 6.86 -13.67
CA ALA A 10 -11.88 5.75 -13.50
C ALA A 10 -11.97 5.29 -12.04
N GLU A 11 -12.96 4.47 -11.74
CA GLU A 11 -13.03 3.58 -10.60
C GLU A 11 -11.81 2.69 -10.78
N GLY A 12 -10.67 3.14 -10.26
CA GLY A 12 -9.50 2.29 -10.12
C GLY A 12 -9.97 1.06 -9.37
N SER A 13 -10.07 -0.06 -10.07
CA SER A 13 -10.42 -1.32 -9.45
C SER A 13 -9.38 -1.57 -8.37
N MET A 14 -9.81 -1.50 -7.11
CA MET A 14 -8.94 -1.70 -5.96
C MET A 14 -8.42 -3.12 -6.05
N ALA A 15 -7.11 -3.31 -6.23
CA ALA A 15 -6.54 -4.63 -6.06
C ALA A 15 -6.86 -5.05 -4.63
N GLU A 16 -7.51 -6.21 -4.48
CA GLU A 16 -7.86 -6.72 -3.16
C GLU A 16 -6.57 -6.89 -2.34
N VAL A 17 -6.42 -6.06 -1.30
CA VAL A 17 -5.27 -6.13 -0.39
C VAL A 17 -5.68 -6.95 0.82
N SER A 18 -5.02 -8.09 1.00
CA SER A 18 -5.23 -8.95 2.15
C SER A 18 -4.10 -8.76 3.16
N PHE A 19 -4.45 -8.76 4.45
CA PHE A 19 -3.50 -8.63 5.55
C PHE A 19 -3.48 -9.94 6.35
N PRO A 20 -2.88 -11.03 5.82
CA PRO A 20 -2.90 -12.33 6.49
C PRO A 20 -2.12 -12.32 7.81
N GLU A 21 -1.21 -11.37 8.02
CA GLU A 21 -0.45 -11.23 9.26
C GLU A 21 -0.22 -9.75 9.59
N ASN A 22 -0.72 -9.32 10.75
CA ASN A 22 -0.50 -7.97 11.25
C ASN A 22 -0.19 -8.00 12.75
N GLN A 23 1.11 -8.05 13.08
CA GLN A 23 1.58 -8.09 14.47
C GLN A 23 1.34 -6.79 15.22
N LEU A 24 1.12 -5.65 14.53
CA LEU A 24 0.75 -4.40 15.19
C LEU A 24 -0.62 -4.50 15.82
N ARG A 25 -1.55 -5.24 15.23
CA ARG A 25 -2.96 -5.21 15.63
C ARG A 25 -3.20 -5.70 17.06
N ALA A 26 -2.35 -6.60 17.56
CA ALA A 26 -2.41 -7.11 18.92
C ALA A 26 -1.95 -6.09 19.99
N LEU A 27 -1.11 -5.12 19.62
CA LEU A 27 -0.46 -4.20 20.56
C LEU A 27 -0.91 -2.75 20.38
N TYR A 28 -1.12 -2.35 19.13
CA TYR A 28 -1.44 -0.99 18.69
C TYR A 28 -2.51 -1.04 17.59
N PRO A 29 -3.78 -1.33 17.93
CA PRO A 29 -4.85 -1.54 16.95
C PRO A 29 -5.13 -0.30 16.10
N GLU A 30 -5.08 0.90 16.68
CA GLU A 30 -5.28 2.16 15.94
C GLU A 30 -4.17 2.41 14.91
N LEU A 31 -2.92 2.11 15.29
CA LEU A 31 -1.79 2.24 14.37
C LEU A 31 -1.87 1.19 13.26
N ALA A 32 -2.24 -0.05 13.59
CA ALA A 32 -2.46 -1.12 12.63
C ALA A 32 -3.50 -0.72 11.58
N GLU A 33 -4.66 -0.19 12.00
CA GLU A 33 -5.70 0.27 11.09
C GLU A 33 -5.20 1.37 10.15
N ARG A 34 -4.47 2.36 10.70
CA ARG A 34 -3.90 3.45 9.89
C ARG A 34 -2.92 2.92 8.84
N VAL A 35 -2.00 2.03 9.25
CA VAL A 35 -1.01 1.41 8.36
C VAL A 35 -1.71 0.58 7.27
N GLU A 36 -2.71 -0.22 7.61
CA GLU A 36 -3.52 -0.98 6.65
C GLU A 36 -4.21 -0.05 5.64
N ALA A 37 -4.81 1.05 6.10
CA ALA A 37 -5.46 2.04 5.24
C ALA A 37 -4.48 2.72 4.28
N GLU A 38 -3.28 3.10 4.76
CA GLU A 38 -2.23 3.67 3.94
C GLU A 38 -1.74 2.70 2.85
N ILE A 39 -1.58 1.42 3.19
CA ILE A 39 -1.20 0.36 2.23
C ILE A 39 -2.31 0.15 1.19
N ARG A 40 -3.58 0.08 1.60
CA ARG A 40 -4.72 -0.01 0.68
C ARG A 40 -4.78 1.17 -0.27
N ALA A 41 -4.57 2.38 0.24
CA ALA A 41 -4.55 3.61 -0.56
C ALA A 41 -3.38 3.63 -1.56
N ALA A 42 -2.22 3.08 -1.20
CA ALA A 42 -1.07 2.96 -2.11
C ALA A 42 -1.27 1.87 -3.17
N ALA A 43 -1.98 0.80 -2.82
CA ALA A 43 -2.29 -0.32 -3.69
C ALA A 43 -3.53 -0.09 -4.58
N LEU A 44 -4.08 1.13 -4.63
CA LEU A 44 -5.08 1.51 -5.62
C LEU A 44 -4.45 1.45 -7.01
N VAL A 45 -4.79 0.42 -7.78
CA VAL A 45 -4.21 0.14 -9.11
C VAL A 45 -5.15 0.73 -10.18
N ARG A 46 -4.61 1.26 -11.28
CA ARG A 46 -5.46 1.60 -12.43
C ARG A 46 -5.92 0.30 -13.12
N GLY A 47 -7.21 -0.02 -12.96
CA GLY A 47 -7.91 -1.04 -13.76
C GLY A 47 -7.43 -2.48 -13.57
N GLY A 48 -6.99 -2.86 -12.36
CA GLY A 48 -6.27 -4.10 -12.16
C GLY A 48 -7.13 -5.36 -11.97
N ASP A 49 -7.40 -6.08 -13.06
CA ASP A 49 -7.60 -7.55 -13.07
C ASP A 49 -6.25 -8.22 -12.77
N GLY A 50 -5.80 -8.12 -11.51
CA GLY A 50 -4.50 -8.61 -11.09
C GLY A 50 -4.62 -9.39 -9.79
N PRO A 51 -3.74 -10.38 -9.54
CA PRO A 51 -3.83 -11.17 -8.33
C PRO A 51 -3.69 -10.28 -7.08
N PRO A 52 -4.40 -10.64 -5.99
CA PRO A 52 -4.47 -9.86 -4.77
C PRO A 52 -3.08 -9.60 -4.18
N LEU A 53 -2.91 -8.41 -3.60
CA LEU A 53 -1.68 -8.04 -2.91
C LEU A 53 -1.79 -8.53 -1.47
N GLN A 54 -0.93 -9.48 -1.10
CA GLN A 54 -0.84 -9.90 0.29
C GLN A 54 0.18 -9.04 1.00
N CYS A 55 -0.20 -8.52 2.16
CA CYS A 55 0.62 -7.60 2.93
C CYS A 55 0.79 -8.13 4.36
N ARG A 56 2.04 -8.37 4.77
CA ARG A 56 2.36 -8.81 6.13
C ARG A 56 3.08 -7.69 6.87
N ILE A 57 2.60 -7.37 8.06
CA ILE A 57 3.18 -6.33 8.92
C ILE A 57 3.81 -7.03 10.13
N LEU A 58 5.14 -7.06 10.13
CA LEU A 58 5.97 -7.76 11.09
C LEU A 58 6.73 -6.74 11.96
N ARG A 59 6.75 -6.93 13.27
CA ARG A 59 7.47 -6.03 14.20
C ARG A 59 8.97 -6.32 14.24
N GLN A 60 9.34 -7.57 14.01
CA GLN A 60 10.71 -8.04 13.98
C GLN A 60 10.81 -9.10 12.89
N GLU A 61 11.37 -8.74 11.75
CA GLU A 61 12.15 -9.73 11.02
C GLU A 61 13.47 -9.89 11.80
N TRP A 62 14.06 -11.08 11.82
CA TRP A 62 15.21 -11.45 12.68
C TRP A 62 16.44 -10.51 12.55
N ASP A 63 16.45 -9.64 11.53
CA ASP A 63 17.53 -8.72 11.16
C ASP A 63 17.13 -7.21 11.24
N ALA A 64 15.89 -6.88 11.62
CA ALA A 64 15.44 -5.49 11.67
C ALA A 64 15.88 -4.79 12.98
N PRO A 65 16.49 -3.59 12.91
CA PRO A 65 16.88 -2.87 14.12
C PRO A 65 15.65 -2.51 14.97
N PRO A 66 15.80 -2.47 16.31
CA PRO A 66 14.70 -2.14 17.21
C PRO A 66 14.10 -0.78 16.86
N GLY A 67 12.77 -0.70 16.88
CA GLY A 67 12.04 0.52 16.52
C GLY A 67 11.72 0.66 15.02
N ARG A 68 11.79 -0.43 14.26
CA ARG A 68 11.25 -0.50 12.89
C ARG A 68 10.16 -1.55 12.75
N LEU A 69 9.31 -1.37 11.75
CA LEU A 69 8.30 -2.32 11.29
C LEU A 69 8.71 -2.80 9.91
N THR A 70 8.74 -4.11 9.73
CA THR A 70 8.93 -4.71 8.42
C THR A 70 7.58 -4.91 7.76
N ILE A 71 7.44 -4.38 6.55
CA ILE A 71 6.28 -4.60 5.70
C ILE A 71 6.74 -5.49 4.55
N GLN A 72 6.11 -6.66 4.43
CA GLN A 72 6.34 -7.58 3.34
C GLN A 72 5.15 -7.54 2.38
N LEU A 73 5.41 -7.27 1.11
CA LEU A 73 4.44 -7.35 0.04
C LEU A 73 4.69 -8.61 -0.76
N VAL A 74 3.62 -9.37 -0.99
CA VAL A 74 3.64 -10.64 -1.70
C VAL A 74 2.61 -10.58 -2.83
N ARG A 75 3.06 -10.91 -4.04
CA ARG A 75 2.21 -11.21 -5.19
C ARG A 75 2.72 -12.47 -5.89
N PRO A 76 1.88 -13.18 -6.65
CA PRO A 76 2.36 -14.26 -7.52
C PRO A 76 3.50 -13.76 -8.41
N GLY A 77 4.64 -14.46 -8.36
CA GLY A 77 5.84 -14.12 -9.13
C GLY A 77 6.84 -13.22 -8.40
N TRP A 78 6.49 -12.59 -7.27
CA TRP A 78 7.47 -11.84 -6.48
C TRP A 78 7.11 -11.56 -5.02
N VAL A 79 8.14 -11.47 -4.19
CA VAL A 79 8.08 -11.02 -2.80
C VAL A 79 9.05 -9.85 -2.62
N THR A 80 8.68 -8.90 -1.78
CA THR A 80 9.56 -7.81 -1.35
C THR A 80 9.32 -7.50 0.12
N ASN A 81 10.37 -7.10 0.82
CA ASN A 81 10.28 -6.57 2.17
C ASN A 81 10.92 -5.19 2.20
N PHE A 82 10.44 -4.34 3.10
CA PHE A 82 11.06 -3.06 3.42
C PHE A 82 10.71 -2.68 4.86
N ALA A 83 11.54 -1.84 5.47
CA ALA A 83 11.35 -1.41 6.84
C ALA A 83 10.89 0.06 6.89
N VAL A 84 9.89 0.34 7.71
CA VAL A 84 9.44 1.68 8.08
C VAL A 84 9.69 1.91 9.58
N PRO A 85 9.72 3.16 10.07
CA PRO A 85 9.78 3.42 11.51
C PRO A 85 8.62 2.74 12.26
N ALA A 86 8.83 2.33 13.52
CA ALA A 86 7.80 1.67 14.31
C ALA A 86 6.56 2.54 14.57
N VAL A 87 6.73 3.86 14.52
CA VAL A 87 5.64 4.83 14.52
C VAL A 87 5.82 5.68 13.26
N PRO A 88 5.31 5.24 12.10
CA PRO A 88 5.45 5.99 10.87
C PRO A 88 4.66 7.30 10.94
N ARG A 89 5.14 8.34 10.26
CA ARG A 89 4.37 9.57 10.06
C ARG A 89 3.20 9.30 9.10
N PRO A 90 2.08 10.03 9.20
CA PRO A 90 0.98 9.90 8.23
C PRO A 90 1.50 10.09 6.80
N GLY A 91 1.15 9.18 5.89
CA GLY A 91 1.59 9.18 4.50
C GLY A 91 2.89 8.41 4.25
N GLN A 92 3.73 8.20 5.27
CA GLN A 92 5.05 7.59 5.09
C GLN A 92 4.98 6.14 4.65
N VAL A 93 4.00 5.38 5.16
CA VAL A 93 3.80 3.99 4.73
C VAL A 93 3.30 3.96 3.30
N ARG A 94 2.34 4.82 2.97
CA ARG A 94 1.80 4.94 1.62
C ARG A 94 2.90 5.24 0.62
N GLU A 95 3.74 6.25 0.87
CA GLU A 95 4.86 6.60 -0.01
C GLU A 95 5.84 5.45 -0.21
N ALA A 96 6.23 4.76 0.88
CA ALA A 96 7.13 3.61 0.79
C ALA A 96 6.54 2.47 -0.05
N VAL A 97 5.26 2.13 0.18
CA VAL A 97 4.54 1.11 -0.60
C VAL A 97 4.45 1.51 -2.07
N THR A 98 4.06 2.76 -2.36
CA THR A 98 3.97 3.32 -3.71
C THR A 98 5.30 3.21 -4.45
N GLN A 99 6.42 3.60 -3.82
CA GLN A 99 7.75 3.49 -4.44
C GLN A 99 8.14 2.04 -4.72
N VAL A 100 7.88 1.14 -3.79
CA VAL A 100 8.15 -0.30 -3.96
C VAL A 100 7.33 -0.89 -5.09
N LEU A 101 6.02 -0.58 -5.14
CA LEU A 101 5.13 -1.03 -6.21
C LEU A 101 5.55 -0.48 -7.59
N ALA A 102 5.92 0.80 -7.66
CA ALA A 102 6.45 1.43 -8.87
C ALA A 102 7.75 0.76 -9.35
N GLY A 103 8.69 0.48 -8.43
CA GLY A 103 9.93 -0.23 -8.74
C GLY A 103 9.73 -1.68 -9.21
N ARG A 104 8.58 -2.29 -8.87
CA ARG A 104 8.16 -3.61 -9.36
C ARG A 104 7.32 -3.56 -10.65
N GLY A 105 7.11 -2.37 -11.22
CA GLY A 105 6.33 -2.17 -12.44
C GLY A 105 4.82 -2.37 -12.24
N VAL A 106 4.31 -2.25 -11.02
CA VAL A 106 2.87 -2.31 -10.75
C VAL A 106 2.24 -0.96 -11.11
N PRO A 107 1.20 -0.92 -11.99
CA PRO A 107 0.58 0.33 -12.43
C PRO A 107 -0.31 0.92 -11.34
N ILE A 108 0.31 1.54 -10.34
CA ILE A 108 -0.39 2.31 -9.31
C ILE A 108 -1.10 3.50 -9.93
N LEU A 109 -2.28 3.85 -9.40
CA LEU A 109 -2.85 5.16 -9.64
C LEU A 109 -1.81 6.17 -9.13
N ALA A 110 -1.16 6.88 -10.06
CA ALA A 110 -0.47 8.10 -9.70
C ALA A 110 -1.50 8.97 -9.00
N VAL A 111 -1.35 9.07 -7.68
CA VAL A 111 -1.93 10.18 -6.94
C VAL A 111 -1.38 11.39 -7.66
N PRO A 112 -2.22 12.31 -8.18
CA PRO A 112 -1.69 13.49 -8.83
C PRO A 112 -0.62 14.05 -7.90
N GLU A 113 0.62 14.11 -8.42
CA GLU A 113 1.67 14.84 -7.76
C GLU A 113 1.05 16.15 -7.30
N LEU A 114 1.42 16.59 -6.09
CA LEU A 114 1.50 18.01 -5.81
C LEU A 114 2.55 18.61 -6.76
N ALA A 115 2.27 18.57 -8.06
CA ALA A 115 2.94 19.33 -9.09
C ALA A 115 2.36 20.74 -8.99
N GLY A 116 3.01 21.55 -8.17
CA GLY A 116 2.90 23.01 -8.20
C GLY A 116 1.78 23.62 -7.36
N ALA A 117 2.17 24.27 -6.27
CA ALA A 117 2.31 25.74 -6.21
C ALA A 117 3.03 26.15 -4.93
#